data_AF-A0A820ECZ9-F1
#
_entry.id   AF-A0A820ECZ9-F1
#
_cell.length_a   1.000
_cell.length_b   1.000
_cell.length_c   1.000
_cell.angle_alpha   90.00
_cell.angle_beta   90.00
_cell.angle_gamma   90.00
#
_symmetry.space_group_name_H-M   'P 1'
#
loop_
_entity.id
_entity.type
_entity.pdbx_description
1 polymer ?
#
loop_
_entity_poly.entity_id
_entity_poly.type
_entity_poly.pdbx_seq_one_letter_code
_entity_poly.pdbx_strand_id
1 'polypeptide(L)'
;RINSLQDSRCPVNVQCIWAGQANVTVLLSKGRASNTTELILGAQPQDQAEVTLDNKVYDVLLQSVEPYPGKSNTTSTACIQVTCP
;
A
#
# COMPACT_ATOMS: atom_id res chain seq x y z
N ARG A 1 -10.14 -3.39 -1.95
CA ARG A 1 -9.39 -4.54 -2.51
C ARG A 1 -8.05 -4.05 -3.06
N ILE A 2 -7.00 -4.88 -3.01
CA ILE A 2 -5.73 -4.56 -3.67
C ILE A 2 -5.92 -4.73 -5.18
N ASN A 3 -5.55 -3.70 -5.94
CA ASN A 3 -5.59 -3.71 -7.40
C ASN A 3 -4.21 -4.02 -8.01
N SER A 4 -3.14 -3.51 -7.40
CA SER A 4 -1.75 -3.80 -7.78
C SER A 4 -0.86 -3.70 -6.54
N LEU A 5 0.19 -4.53 -6.49
CA LEU A 5 1.24 -4.48 -5.47
C LEU A 5 2.57 -4.68 -6.18
N GLN A 6 3.46 -3.70 -6.07
CA GLN A 6 4.81 -3.74 -6.61
C GLN A 6 5.77 -3.44 -5.47
N ASP A 7 6.69 -4.36 -5.21
CA ASP A 7 7.64 -4.24 -4.11
C ASP A 7 9.07 -4.29 -4.64
N SER A 8 9.71 -3.14 -4.62
CA SER A 8 11.11 -2.93 -5.02
C SER A 8 11.98 -2.50 -3.85
N ARG A 9 11.49 -2.65 -2.61
CA ARG A 9 12.25 -2.30 -1.41
C ARG A 9 13.55 -3.09 -1.40
N CYS A 10 14.63 -2.42 -1.01
CA CYS A 10 15.96 -3.01 -0.94
C CYS A 10 15.93 -4.28 -0.09
N PRO A 11 16.27 -5.47 -0.62
CA PRO A 11 16.21 -6.71 0.14
C PRO A 11 17.06 -6.68 1.42
N VAL A 12 16.61 -7.34 2.48
CA VAL A 12 17.27 -7.32 3.81
C VAL A 12 18.73 -7.80 3.80
N ASN A 13 19.14 -8.55 2.78
CA ASN A 13 20.46 -9.16 2.63
C ASN A 13 21.31 -8.51 1.54
N VAL A 14 20.94 -7.32 1.08
CA VAL A 14 21.61 -6.60 -0.01
C VAL A 14 21.88 -5.15 0.41
N GLN A 15 23.03 -4.60 0.01
CA GLN A 15 23.32 -3.19 0.15
C GLN A 15 22.95 -2.46 -1.14
N CYS A 16 21.83 -1.75 -1.14
CA CYS A 16 21.38 -1.00 -2.31
C CYS A 16 21.92 0.44 -2.30
N ILE A 17 22.16 0.98 -3.49
CA ILE A 17 22.44 2.41 -3.67
C ILE A 17 21.17 3.24 -3.42
N TRP A 18 20.00 2.68 -3.74
CA TRP A 18 18.69 3.28 -3.50
C TRP A 18 17.82 2.33 -2.66
N ALA A 19 17.10 2.86 -1.66
CA ALA A 19 16.31 2.05 -0.74
C ALA A 19 15.07 1.40 -1.38
N GLY A 20 14.63 1.88 -2.55
CA GLY A 20 13.43 1.40 -3.23
C GLY A 20 12.13 1.70 -2.46
N GLN A 21 11.04 1.09 -2.91
CA GLN A 21 9.71 1.28 -2.32
C GLN A 21 8.74 0.15 -2.65
N ALA A 22 7.70 0.03 -1.84
CA ALA A 22 6.53 -0.79 -2.12
C ALA A 22 5.35 0.12 -2.46
N ASN A 23 4.84 -0.02 -3.69
CA ASN A 23 3.67 0.68 -4.19
C ASN A 23 2.48 -0.25 -4.17
N VAL A 24 1.42 0.15 -3.48
CA VAL A 24 0.17 -0.59 -3.39
C VAL A 24 -0.95 0.28 -3.91
N THR A 25 -1.55 -0.15 -5.01
CA THR A 25 -2.75 0.48 -5.55
C THR A 25 -3.98 -0.23 -4.96
N VAL A 26 -4.83 0.52 -4.29
CA VAL A 26 -6.02 0.00 -3.61
C VAL A 26 -7.26 0.59 -4.28
N LEU A 27 -8.20 -0.29 -4.66
CA LEU A 27 -9.54 0.12 -5.05
C LEU A 27 -10.46 0.01 -3.83
N LEU A 28 -10.96 1.15 -3.35
CA LEU A 28 -12.03 1.20 -2.37
C LEU A 28 -13.36 1.35 -3.09
N SER A 29 -14.36 0.59 -2.64
CA SER A 29 -15.69 0.60 -3.25
C SER A 29 -16.76 0.48 -2.18
N LYS A 30 -17.80 1.30 -2.29
CA LYS A 30 -18.97 1.28 -1.42
C LYS A 30 -20.20 1.53 -2.28
N GLY A 31 -21.12 0.56 -2.30
CA GLY A 31 -22.31 0.65 -3.15
C GLY A 31 -21.95 0.84 -4.63
N ARG A 32 -22.28 2.00 -5.18
CA ARG A 32 -21.96 2.39 -6.58
C ARG A 32 -20.72 3.27 -6.70
N ALA A 33 -20.21 3.82 -5.59
CA ALA A 33 -18.98 4.61 -5.60
C ALA A 33 -17.76 3.70 -5.54
N SER A 34 -16.75 4.03 -6.33
CA SER A 34 -15.44 3.41 -6.26
C SER A 34 -14.37 4.45 -6.49
N ASN A 35 -13.26 4.35 -5.78
CA ASN A 35 -12.14 5.25 -5.90
C ASN A 35 -10.83 4.46 -5.72
N THR A 36 -9.80 4.85 -6.46
CA THR A 36 -8.50 4.19 -6.46
C THR A 36 -7.48 5.13 -5.85
N THR A 37 -6.67 4.63 -4.93
CA THR A 37 -5.55 5.38 -4.34
C THR A 37 -4.28 4.55 -4.36
N GLU A 38 -3.13 5.21 -4.45
CA GLU A 38 -1.81 4.59 -4.34
C GLU A 38 -1.21 4.93 -2.99
N LEU A 39 -0.65 3.90 -2.33
CA LEU A 39 0.01 4.01 -1.04
C LEU A 39 1.43 3.47 -1.18
N ILE A 40 2.40 4.19 -0.60
CA ILE A 40 3.83 3.94 -0.80
C ILE A 40 4.53 3.77 0.55
N LEU A 41 5.25 2.65 0.72
CA LEU A 41 6.20 2.43 1.81
C LEU A 41 7.63 2.45 1.28
N GLY A 42 8.55 3.14 1.95
CA GLY A 42 9.99 3.11 1.60
C GLY A 42 10.61 4.50 1.50
N ALA A 43 11.40 4.73 0.45
CA ALA A 43 12.25 5.92 0.31
C ALA A 43 11.51 7.26 0.38
N GLN A 44 10.31 7.34 -0.21
CA GLN A 44 9.44 8.51 -0.11
C GLN A 44 8.04 8.02 0.33
N PRO A 45 7.80 7.92 1.64
CA PRO A 45 6.57 7.33 2.14
C PRO A 45 5.37 8.22 1.84
N GLN A 46 4.32 7.58 1.33
CA GLN A 46 2.98 8.13 1.16
C GLN A 46 2.00 7.01 1.53
N ASP A 47 2.10 6.57 2.78
CA ASP A 47 1.40 5.42 3.31
C ASP A 47 -0.03 5.73 3.74
N GLN A 48 -0.41 7.00 3.79
CA GLN A 48 -1.77 7.46 4.08
C GLN A 48 -2.38 8.24 2.89
N ALA A 49 -3.67 8.04 2.66
CA ALA A 49 -4.47 8.84 1.75
C ALA A 49 -5.92 9.00 2.24
N GLU A 50 -6.50 10.16 1.98
CA GLU A 50 -7.93 10.40 2.15
C GLU A 50 -8.69 10.03 0.87
N VAL A 51 -9.79 9.30 1.01
CA VAL A 51 -10.60 8.82 -0.11
C VAL A 51 -12.07 9.15 0.13
N THR A 52 -12.65 9.94 -0.77
CA THR A 52 -14.08 10.26 -0.71
C THR A 52 -14.90 9.20 -1.46
N LEU A 53 -15.88 8.62 -0.78
CA LEU A 53 -16.88 7.69 -1.33
C LEU A 53 -18.27 8.06 -0.81
N ASP A 54 -19.24 8.25 -1.71
CA ASP A 54 -20.62 8.64 -1.37
C ASP A 54 -20.69 9.82 -0.38
N ASN A 55 -19.92 10.90 -0.64
CA ASN A 55 -19.78 12.09 0.20
C ASN A 55 -19.27 11.85 1.63
N LYS A 56 -18.62 10.70 1.90
CA LYS A 56 -17.89 10.43 3.15
C LYS A 56 -16.40 10.30 2.86
N VAL A 57 -15.58 10.91 3.71
CA VAL A 57 -14.12 10.83 3.63
C VAL A 57 -13.65 9.64 4.47
N TYR A 58 -12.79 8.81 3.89
CA TYR A 58 -12.19 7.65 4.53
C TYR A 58 -10.68 7.85 4.58
N ASP A 59 -10.08 7.69 5.76
CA ASP A 59 -8.63 7.60 5.88
C ASP A 59 -8.17 6.18 5.57
N VAL A 60 -7.23 6.05 4.66
CA VAL A 60 -6.66 4.77 4.24
C VAL A 60 -5.18 4.78 4.60
N LEU A 61 -4.74 3.81 5.38
CA LEU A 61 -3.36 3.65 5.82
C LEU A 61 -2.81 2.29 5.38
N LEU A 62 -1.67 2.29 4.70
CA LEU A 62 -0.88 1.10 4.39
C LEU A 62 0.09 0.83 5.53
N GLN A 63 -0.25 -0.15 6.38
CA GLN A 63 0.57 -0.48 7.56
C GLN A 63 1.83 -1.26 7.20
N SER A 64 1.69 -2.27 6.34
CA SER A 64 2.81 -3.14 5.99
C SER A 64 2.59 -3.87 4.67
N VAL A 65 3.70 -4.30 4.08
CA VAL A 65 3.73 -5.25 2.95
C VAL A 65 4.65 -6.39 3.34
N GLU A 66 4.14 -7.62 3.32
CA GLU A 66 4.83 -8.82 3.78
C GLU A 66 4.73 -9.96 2.77
N PRO A 67 5.75 -10.80 2.63
CA PRO A 67 7.05 -10.69 3.30
C PRO A 67 7.87 -9.53 2.72
N TYR A 68 8.77 -8.98 3.53
CA TYR A 68 9.74 -8.00 3.06
C TYR A 68 10.72 -8.68 2.08
N PRO A 69 11.16 -8.01 0.99
CA PRO A 69 12.07 -8.61 0.01
C PRO A 69 13.32 -9.25 0.65
N GLY A 70 13.63 -10.48 0.24
CA GLY A 70 14.74 -11.26 0.79
C GLY A 70 14.42 -12.08 2.06
N LYS A 71 13.24 -11.92 2.68
CA LYS A 71 12.82 -12.78 3.81
C LYS A 71 12.14 -14.08 3.37
N SER A 72 11.28 -14.04 2.36
CA SER A 72 10.54 -15.20 1.84
C SER A 72 10.10 -14.95 0.40
N ASN A 73 9.98 -16.01 -0.40
CA ASN A 73 9.52 -15.98 -1.79
C ASN A 73 8.03 -16.27 -1.94
N THR A 74 7.26 -16.19 -0.85
CA THR A 74 5.80 -16.33 -0.85
C THR A 74 5.14 -15.07 -1.42
N THR A 75 3.90 -15.20 -1.91
CA THR A 75 3.11 -14.09 -2.43
C THR A 75 3.03 -12.93 -1.44
N SER A 76 3.36 -11.73 -1.90
CA SER A 76 3.29 -10.51 -1.09
C SER A 76 1.84 -10.12 -0.80
N THR A 77 1.59 -9.73 0.44
CA THR A 77 0.31 -9.27 0.98
C THR A 77 0.50 -7.89 1.58
N ALA A 78 -0.50 -7.00 1.41
CA ALA A 78 -0.51 -5.68 2.03
C ALA A 78 -1.56 -5.59 3.13
N CYS A 79 -1.17 -5.09 4.30
CA CYS A 79 -2.06 -4.79 5.41
C CYS A 79 -2.54 -3.34 5.31
N ILE A 80 -3.84 -3.16 5.05
CA ILE A 80 -4.47 -1.85 4.87
C ILE A 80 -5.47 -1.62 5.99
N GLN A 81 -5.36 -0.46 6.64
CA GLN A 81 -6.32 0.05 7.61
C GLN A 81 -7.21 1.10 6.95
N VAL A 82 -8.50 1.04 7.22
CA VAL A 82 -9.47 2.05 6.78
C VAL A 82 -10.20 2.56 8.00
N THR A 83 -10.05 3.85 8.29
CA THR A 83 -10.79 4.52 9.36
C THR A 83 -12.07 5.11 8.78
N CYS A 84 -13.20 4.85 9.43
CA CYS A 84 -14.47 5.46 9.06
C CYS A 84 -14.65 6.80 9.81
N PRO A 85 -15.26 7.81 9.17
CA PRO A 85 -15.67 9.04 9.85
C PRO A 85 -16.87 8.80 10.77
#